data_AF-A0A0N1GD72-F1
#
_entry.id   AF-A0A0N1GD72-F1
#
_cell.length_a   1.000
_cell.length_b   1.000
_cell.length_c   1.000
_cell.angle_alpha   90.00
_cell.angle_beta   90.00
_cell.angle_gamma   90.00
#
_symmetry.space_group_name_H-M   'P 1'
#
loop_
_entity.id
_entity.type
_entity.pdbx_description
1 polymer ?
#
loop_
_entity_poly.entity_id
_entity_poly.type
_entity_poly.pdbx_seq_one_letter_code
_entity_poly.pdbx_strand_id
1 'polypeptide(L)'
;MISIGIRLAVVEPRIVAAGFFAGSFVPRAMFEEARQVTIPLHVLLQWDDEGNDRQAALDLFDAFGSKEKSLHANMGGHTGVPQFAGDAAAQFFTRHLKCGRAIRPAADGS
;
A
#
# COMPACT_ATOMS: atom_id res chain seq x y z
N MET A 1 -0.10 9.04 7.41
CA MET A 1 0.49 7.68 7.49
C MET A 1 0.85 7.12 6.13
N ILE A 2 0.01 7.26 5.09
CA ILE A 2 0.32 6.77 3.73
C ILE A 2 1.63 7.37 3.18
N SER A 3 1.94 8.60 3.54
CA SER A 3 3.15 9.32 3.17
C SER A 3 4.44 8.56 3.51
N ILE A 4 4.58 8.13 4.76
CA ILE A 4 5.74 7.36 5.21
C ILE A 4 5.81 6.01 4.47
N GLY A 5 4.65 5.37 4.27
CA GLY A 5 4.55 4.11 3.55
C GLY A 5 5.03 4.20 2.10
N ILE A 6 4.68 5.27 1.39
CA ILE A 6 5.15 5.55 0.02
C ILE A 6 6.68 5.68 0.02
N ARG A 7 7.23 6.52 0.90
CA ARG A 7 8.68 6.72 0.95
C ARG A 7 9.42 5.42 1.25
N LEU A 8 8.94 4.64 2.21
CA LEU A 8 9.51 3.33 2.55
C LEU A 8 9.49 2.38 1.36
N ALA A 9 8.36 2.28 0.63
CA ALA A 9 8.26 1.44 -0.56
C ALA A 9 9.24 1.83 -1.68
N VAL A 10 9.64 3.09 -1.74
CA VAL A 10 10.66 3.57 -2.69
C VAL A 10 12.09 3.25 -2.24
N VAL A 11 12.39 3.45 -0.95
CA VAL A 11 13.79 3.41 -0.47
C VAL A 11 14.22 2.08 0.17
N GLU A 12 13.29 1.24 0.59
CA GLU A 12 13.57 -0.03 1.25
C GLU A 12 13.34 -1.22 0.31
N PRO A 13 14.41 -1.81 -0.28
CA PRO A 13 14.27 -2.87 -1.29
C PRO A 13 13.71 -4.18 -0.74
N ARG A 14 13.67 -4.37 0.58
CA ARG A 14 13.05 -5.55 1.21
C ARG A 14 11.52 -5.50 1.22
N ILE A 15 10.92 -4.35 0.95
CA ILE A 15 9.47 -4.23 0.82
C ILE A 15 9.08 -4.73 -0.57
N VAL A 16 8.37 -5.86 -0.61
CA VAL A 16 7.96 -6.52 -1.86
C VAL A 16 6.47 -6.38 -2.17
N ALA A 17 5.68 -5.88 -1.22
CA ALA A 17 4.26 -5.59 -1.36
C ALA A 17 3.83 -4.62 -0.24
N ALA A 18 2.83 -3.78 -0.49
CA ALA A 18 2.33 -2.84 0.50
C ALA A 18 0.81 -2.77 0.57
N GLY A 19 0.30 -2.59 1.78
CA GLY A 19 -1.09 -2.27 2.08
C GLY A 19 -1.17 -0.82 2.57
N PHE A 20 -2.02 0.00 1.95
CA PHE A 20 -2.21 1.40 2.33
C PHE A 20 -3.66 1.66 2.71
N PHE A 21 -3.83 2.57 3.67
CA PHE A 21 -5.11 3.21 3.94
C PHE A 21 -5.06 4.63 3.39
N ALA A 22 -5.89 4.89 2.39
CA ALA A 22 -6.06 6.18 1.77
C ALA A 22 -6.87 7.07 2.72
N GLY A 23 -6.14 7.78 3.58
CA GLY A 23 -6.70 8.66 4.58
C GLY A 23 -5.59 9.37 5.34
N SER A 24 -4.99 10.38 4.70
CA SER A 24 -4.03 11.33 5.30
C SER A 24 -3.75 12.45 4.29
N PHE A 25 -3.26 13.60 4.77
CA PHE A 25 -2.70 14.64 3.90
C PHE A 25 -1.55 14.09 3.03
N VAL A 26 -1.65 14.31 1.72
CA VAL A 26 -0.65 13.92 0.71
C VAL A 26 -0.10 15.20 0.07
N PRO A 27 1.12 15.65 0.43
CA PRO A 27 1.76 16.76 -0.26
C PRO A 27 1.98 16.42 -1.73
N ARG A 28 1.87 17.40 -2.64
CA ARG A 28 2.14 17.21 -4.08
C ARG A 28 3.49 16.54 -4.37
N ALA A 29 4.51 16.82 -3.57
CA ALA A 29 5.83 16.21 -3.69
C ALA A 29 5.81 14.67 -3.60
N MET A 30 4.80 14.08 -2.94
CA MET A 30 4.65 12.63 -2.85
C MET A 30 4.04 11.98 -4.07
N PHE A 31 3.43 12.74 -4.99
CA PHE A 31 2.96 12.16 -6.25
C PHE A 31 4.14 11.65 -7.09
N GLU A 32 5.28 12.35 -7.06
CA GLU A 32 6.49 11.90 -7.75
C GLU A 32 7.05 10.60 -7.14
N GLU A 33 7.01 10.47 -5.81
CA GLU A 33 7.41 9.21 -5.15
C GLU A 33 6.40 8.09 -5.42
N ALA A 34 5.10 8.38 -5.40
CA ALA A 34 4.05 7.40 -5.71
C ALA A 34 4.25 6.79 -7.12
N ARG A 35 4.63 7.61 -8.11
CA ARG A 35 4.97 7.13 -9.46
C ARG A 35 6.12 6.13 -9.49
N GLN A 36 7.02 6.17 -8.51
CA GLN A 36 8.16 5.25 -8.39
C GLN A 36 7.79 3.95 -7.66
N VAL A 37 6.65 3.88 -6.97
CA VAL A 37 6.20 2.67 -6.28
C VAL A 37 5.68 1.67 -7.31
N THR A 38 6.50 0.67 -7.65
CA THR A 38 6.16 -0.38 -8.64
C THR A 38 5.78 -1.73 -8.03
N ILE A 39 5.94 -1.90 -6.71
CA ILE A 39 5.55 -3.11 -5.99
C ILE A 39 4.02 -3.31 -6.00
N PRO A 40 3.51 -4.53 -5.82
CA PRO A 40 2.08 -4.77 -5.67
C PRO A 40 1.45 -3.98 -4.51
N LEU A 41 0.25 -3.44 -4.74
CA LEU A 41 -0.46 -2.58 -3.80
C LEU A 41 -1.89 -3.04 -3.51
N HIS A 42 -2.26 -3.03 -2.23
CA HIS A 42 -3.63 -3.10 -1.76
C HIS A 42 -3.99 -1.78 -1.06
N VAL A 43 -4.94 -1.01 -1.62
CA VAL A 43 -5.29 0.30 -1.10
C VAL A 43 -6.73 0.28 -0.59
N LEU A 44 -6.93 0.65 0.67
CA LEU A 44 -8.24 0.81 1.29
C LEU A 44 -8.67 2.27 1.26
N LEU A 45 -9.94 2.54 0.98
CA LEU A 45 -10.54 3.87 1.02
C LEU A 45 -11.87 3.80 1.78
N GLN A 46 -12.12 4.77 2.65
CA GLN A 46 -13.45 4.99 3.24
C GLN A 46 -14.18 6.02 2.40
N TRP A 47 -15.35 5.65 1.87
CA TRP A 47 -16.08 6.47 0.91
C TRP A 47 -16.56 7.74 1.58
N ASP A 48 -17.13 7.66 2.78
CA ASP A 48 -17.76 8.78 3.49
C ASP A 48 -16.82 9.44 4.51
N ASP A 49 -15.51 9.27 4.33
CA ASP A 49 -14.50 9.91 5.18
C ASP A 49 -14.38 11.40 4.88
N GLU A 50 -15.19 12.22 5.55
CA GLU A 50 -15.15 13.68 5.43
C GLU A 50 -13.81 14.29 5.87
N GLY A 51 -13.03 13.56 6.67
CA GLY A 51 -11.70 14.00 7.11
C GLY A 51 -10.63 13.90 6.03
N ASN A 52 -10.91 13.22 4.92
CA ASN A 52 -9.98 13.06 3.80
C ASN A 52 -10.66 13.36 2.47
N ASP A 53 -10.00 14.18 1.65
CA ASP A 53 -10.48 14.44 0.29
C ASP A 53 -10.42 13.15 -0.53
N ARG A 54 -11.61 12.61 -0.84
CA ARG A 54 -11.79 11.41 -1.63
C ARG A 54 -11.14 11.53 -3.01
N GLN A 55 -11.28 12.68 -3.66
CA GLN A 55 -10.71 12.86 -5.00
C GLN A 55 -9.18 12.87 -4.93
N ALA A 56 -8.60 13.54 -3.93
CA ALA A 56 -7.15 13.49 -3.73
C ALA A 56 -6.62 12.07 -3.48
N ALA A 57 -7.40 11.23 -2.78
CA ALA A 57 -7.07 9.82 -2.57
C ALA A 57 -7.13 9.00 -3.87
N LEU A 58 -8.12 9.24 -4.73
CA LEU A 58 -8.23 8.61 -6.06
C LEU A 58 -7.10 9.07 -6.99
N ASP A 59 -6.79 10.37 -6.99
CA ASP A 59 -5.69 10.94 -7.79
C ASP A 59 -4.34 10.34 -7.37
N LEU A 60 -4.12 10.15 -6.06
CA LEU A 60 -2.93 9.45 -5.56
C LEU A 60 -2.91 7.98 -6.00
N PHE A 61 -4.06 7.30 -5.94
CA PHE A 61 -4.16 5.91 -6.40
C PHE A 61 -3.76 5.79 -7.87
N ASP A 62 -4.23 6.70 -8.72
CA ASP A 62 -3.88 6.76 -10.14
C ASP A 62 -2.38 7.01 -10.35
N ALA A 63 -1.77 7.88 -9.53
CA ALA A 63 -0.37 8.22 -9.63
C ALA A 63 0.58 7.05 -9.36
N PHE A 64 0.17 6.01 -8.61
CA PHE A 64 1.04 4.87 -8.33
C PHE A 64 1.56 4.18 -9.60
N GLY A 65 2.88 3.97 -9.66
CA GLY A 65 3.54 3.29 -10.79
C GLY A 65 3.26 1.79 -10.88
N SER A 66 2.72 1.19 -9.82
CA SER A 66 2.43 -0.23 -9.72
C SER A 66 1.49 -0.71 -10.82
N LYS A 67 1.85 -1.84 -11.44
CA LYS A 67 1.02 -2.54 -12.43
C LYS A 67 0.05 -3.53 -11.77
N GLU A 68 0.29 -3.88 -10.52
CA GLU A 68 -0.57 -4.75 -9.72
C GLU A 68 -1.08 -3.96 -8.51
N LYS A 69 -2.13 -3.15 -8.72
CA LYS A 69 -2.75 -2.35 -7.66
C LYS A 69 -4.27 -2.51 -7.66
N SER A 70 -4.85 -2.61 -6.48
CA SER A 70 -6.30 -2.65 -6.27
C SER A 70 -6.74 -1.64 -5.23
N LEU A 71 -7.85 -0.94 -5.51
CA LEU A 71 -8.53 -0.05 -4.56
C LEU A 71 -9.80 -0.73 -4.03
N HIS A 72 -9.94 -0.78 -2.71
CA HIS A 72 -11.10 -1.32 -2.01
C HIS A 72 -11.77 -0.19 -1.25
N ALA A 73 -12.90 0.29 -1.79
CA ALA A 73 -13.72 1.31 -1.16
C ALA A 73 -14.83 0.68 -0.32
N ASN A 74 -15.04 1.18 0.89
CA ASN A 74 -16.16 0.79 1.74
C ASN A 74 -16.91 2.04 2.20
N MET A 75 -18.23 1.93 2.38
CA MET A 75 -19.04 2.98 3.00
C MET A 75 -18.66 3.16 4.47
N GLY A 76 -18.85 4.38 5.00
CA GLY A 76 -18.47 4.75 6.36
C GLY A 76 -17.41 5.86 6.41
N GLY A 77 -17.32 6.52 7.56
CA GLY A 77 -16.31 7.55 7.84
C GLY A 77 -14.92 6.98 8.12
N HIS A 78 -13.97 7.82 8.52
CA HIS A 78 -12.55 7.45 8.71
C HIS A 78 -12.31 6.13 9.48
N THR A 79 -13.08 5.89 10.54
CA THR A 79 -12.97 4.69 11.40
C THR A 79 -13.98 3.60 11.04
N GLY A 80 -14.70 3.74 9.94
CA GLY A 80 -15.78 2.87 9.47
C GLY A 80 -15.32 1.62 8.71
N VAL A 81 -14.03 1.29 8.76
CA VAL A 81 -13.49 0.13 8.04
C VAL A 81 -14.17 -1.15 8.51
N PRO A 82 -14.92 -1.85 7.63
CA PRO A 82 -15.63 -3.04 8.05
C PRO A 82 -14.64 -4.18 8.32
N GLN A 83 -14.99 -5.08 9.24
CA GLN A 83 -14.11 -6.16 9.67
C GLN A 83 -13.64 -7.05 8.51
N PHE A 84 -14.52 -7.31 7.53
CA PHE A 84 -14.19 -8.13 6.35
C PHE A 84 -13.13 -7.50 5.44
N ALA A 85 -12.88 -6.18 5.53
CA ALA A 85 -11.84 -5.53 4.74
C ALA A 85 -10.44 -6.07 5.10
N GLY A 86 -10.26 -6.52 6.35
CA GLY A 86 -9.04 -7.20 6.79
C GLY A 86 -8.77 -8.51 6.05
N ASP A 87 -9.81 -9.27 5.69
CA ASP A 87 -9.66 -10.55 5.00
C ASP A 87 -9.09 -10.37 3.59
N ALA A 88 -9.54 -9.33 2.87
CA ALA A 88 -9.01 -8.99 1.56
C ALA A 88 -7.52 -8.61 1.62
N ALA A 89 -7.13 -7.81 2.63
CA ALA A 89 -5.73 -7.46 2.86
C ALA A 89 -4.89 -8.68 3.23
N ALA A 90 -5.39 -9.56 4.10
CA ALA A 90 -4.69 -10.79 4.50
C ALA A 90 -4.46 -11.72 3.31
N GLN A 91 -5.46 -11.89 2.44
CA GLN A 91 -5.33 -12.67 1.21
C GLN A 91 -4.32 -12.04 0.25
N PHE A 92 -4.32 -10.70 0.12
CA PHE A 92 -3.32 -9.98 -0.68
C PHE A 92 -1.90 -10.28 -0.20
N PHE A 93 -1.60 -10.12 1.08
CA PHE A 93 -0.25 -10.41 1.60
C PHE A 93 0.11 -11.90 1.49
N THR A 94 -0.86 -12.79 1.70
CA THR A 94 -0.67 -14.24 1.52
C THR A 94 -0.20 -14.59 0.11
N ARG A 95 -0.64 -13.88 -0.93
CA ARG A 95 -0.19 -14.12 -2.32
C ARG A 95 1.22 -13.60 -2.58
N HIS A 96 1.59 -12.46 -1.99
CA HIS A 96 2.81 -11.74 -2.33
C HIS A 96 4.01 -12.03 -1.42
N LEU A 97 3.77 -12.50 -0.20
CA LEU A 97 4.84 -12.82 0.76
C LEU A 97 5.25 -14.29 0.72
N LYS A 98 4.58 -15.11 -0.11
CA LYS A 98 4.92 -16.52 -0.34
C LYS A 98 6.03 -16.67 -1.37
N CYS A 99 7.22 -16.20 -1.04
CA CYS A 99 8.48 -16.84 -1.44
C CYS A 99 9.60 -16.21 -0.60
N GLY A 100 9.86 -16.83 0.56
CA GLY A 100 11.12 -16.62 1.23
C GLY A 100 12.22 -17.13 0.31
N ARG A 101 13.00 -16.22 -0.26
CA ARG A 101 14.35 -16.57 -0.74
C ARG A 101 15.05 -17.17 0.48
N ALA A 102 15.17 -18.50 0.51
CA ALA A 102 15.89 -19.19 1.55
C ALA A 102 17.24 -18.48 1.73
N ILE A 103 17.47 -17.96 2.93
CA ILE A 103 18.79 -17.46 3.32
C ILE A 103 19.70 -18.68 3.18
N ARG A 104 20.54 -18.72 2.13
CA ARG A 104 21.59 -19.74 2.05
C ARG A 104 22.47 -19.54 3.30
N PRO A 105 22.66 -20.56 4.14
CA PRO A 105 23.70 -20.47 5.16
C PRO A 105 25.03 -20.21 4.43
N ALA A 106 25.83 -19.31 4.98
CA ALA A 106 27.17 -19.05 4.48
C ALA A 106 27.91 -20.39 4.42
N ALA A 107 28.51 -20.71 3.27
CA ALA A 107 29.40 -21.83 3.15
C ALA A 107 30.50 -21.67 4.20
N ASP A 108 30.59 -22.65 5.08
CA ASP A 108 31.71 -22.88 5.97
C ASP A 108 32.99 -22.97 5.14
N GLY A 109 33.86 -21.98 5.34
CA GLY A 109 35.18 -21.95 4.73
C GLY A 109 36.00 -23.16 5.19
N SER A 110 36.60 -23.82 4.21
CA SER A 110 37.57 -24.91 4.37
C SER A 110 38.86 -24.44 5.05
#